data_AF-A0A914BXE5-F1
#
_entry.id   AF-A0A914BXE5-F1
#
_cell.length_a   1.000
_cell.length_b   1.000
_cell.length_c   1.000
_cell.angle_alpha   90.00
_cell.angle_beta   90.00
_cell.angle_gamma   90.00
#
_symmetry.space_group_name_H-M   'P 1'
#
loop_
_entity.id
_entity.type
_entity.pdbx_description
1 polymer ?
#
loop_
_entity_poly.entity_id
_entity_poly.type
_entity_poly.pdbx_seq_one_letter_code
_entity_poly.pdbx_strand_id
1 'polypeptide(L)'
;MLLNVFYPVCNANITQHLDFNSNWDIGCVAQFIAIGIFTDNENIFNQGINYFKTGAGNGAIAQAVTFILPGNLGQGQEAGRDQDHNMDDIAHLGAIGAMTWNQGVDLYGYANNRIFAISEYTAKGNLVQPCTNGAYYTAPYSTYLYQEYGQFVKNWYVFSTDYIGYTNPCWASIFNHYQNVKGIAAPYTRMMMESIAPDGNTNTIFGFQTLTYTLNDIPSGAPPSNLVGYLYGGNVMLSWWGTAYATSYNVSRSISPSGPFSTIATGIVDPLTFKKLLLIQRFTEVVL
;
A
#
# COMPACT_ATOMS: atom_id res chain seq x y z
N MET A 1 30.84 -11.03 1.30
CA MET A 1 30.01 -10.65 0.13
C MET A 1 28.96 -9.61 0.52
N LEU A 2 27.99 -9.92 1.39
CA LEU A 2 26.92 -8.99 1.79
C LEU A 2 27.43 -7.62 2.28
N LEU A 3 28.29 -7.59 3.30
CA LEU A 3 28.79 -6.34 3.90
C LEU A 3 29.78 -5.55 3.04
N ASN A 4 30.56 -6.25 2.21
CA ASN A 4 31.70 -5.64 1.50
C ASN A 4 31.42 -5.35 0.02
N VAL A 5 30.30 -5.86 -0.51
CA VAL A 5 29.94 -5.72 -1.94
C VAL A 5 28.54 -5.15 -2.08
N PHE A 6 27.53 -5.82 -1.54
CA PHE A 6 26.14 -5.41 -1.74
C PHE A 6 25.73 -4.20 -0.89
N TYR A 7 26.03 -4.23 0.41
CA TYR A 7 25.72 -3.12 1.31
C TYR A 7 26.31 -1.78 0.82
N PRO A 8 27.59 -1.67 0.42
CA PRO A 8 28.15 -0.41 -0.05
C PRO A 8 27.46 0.13 -1.31
N VAL A 9 27.03 -0.74 -2.24
CA VAL A 9 26.34 -0.33 -3.47
C VAL A 9 24.98 0.27 -3.15
N CYS A 10 24.16 -0.43 -2.36
CA CYS A 10 22.85 0.10 -1.96
C CYS A 10 22.99 1.35 -1.09
N ASN A 11 23.97 1.38 -0.17
CA ASN A 11 24.21 2.55 0.66
C ASN A 11 24.61 3.77 -0.19
N ALA A 12 25.44 3.59 -1.22
CA ALA A 12 25.75 4.65 -2.15
C ALA A 12 24.50 5.14 -2.90
N ASN A 13 23.67 4.21 -3.41
CA ASN A 13 22.43 4.56 -4.12
C ASN A 13 21.51 5.47 -3.28
N ILE A 14 21.20 5.06 -2.05
CA ILE A 14 20.23 5.79 -1.21
C ILE A 14 20.75 7.12 -0.64
N THR A 15 22.08 7.31 -0.61
CA THR A 15 22.72 8.52 -0.05
C THR A 15 23.06 9.55 -1.11
N GLN A 16 23.27 9.13 -2.36
CA GLN A 16 23.71 10.00 -3.46
C GLN A 16 22.57 10.42 -4.38
N HIS A 17 21.45 9.71 -4.37
CA HIS A 17 20.33 9.92 -5.28
C HIS A 17 19.01 9.97 -4.52
N LEU A 18 18.21 11.01 -4.77
CA LEU A 18 16.88 11.18 -4.16
C LEU A 18 15.74 10.91 -5.16
N ASP A 19 16.11 10.71 -6.41
CA ASP A 19 15.28 10.77 -7.59
C ASP A 19 15.18 9.41 -8.31
N PHE A 20 15.75 8.36 -7.72
CA PHE A 20 15.58 7.01 -8.25
C PHE A 20 14.12 6.57 -8.26
N ASN A 21 13.79 5.78 -9.25
CA ASN A 21 12.59 4.95 -9.28
C ASN A 21 12.36 4.23 -7.94
N SER A 22 11.13 4.27 -7.41
CA SER A 22 10.83 3.77 -6.07
C SER A 22 11.18 2.28 -5.93
N ASN A 23 10.95 1.48 -6.97
CA ASN A 23 11.22 0.05 -6.89
C ASN A 23 12.71 -0.25 -6.65
N TRP A 24 13.62 0.60 -7.15
CA TRP A 24 15.06 0.46 -6.92
C TRP A 24 15.44 0.86 -5.49
N ASP A 25 14.92 1.98 -5.02
CA ASP A 25 15.25 2.55 -3.73
C ASP A 25 14.62 1.73 -2.57
N ILE A 26 13.36 1.29 -2.72
CA ILE A 26 12.72 0.33 -1.82
C ILE A 26 13.48 -1.01 -1.84
N GLY A 27 13.96 -1.47 -3.01
CA GLY A 27 14.83 -2.64 -3.11
C GLY A 27 16.12 -2.51 -2.28
N CYS A 28 16.73 -1.32 -2.26
CA CYS A 28 17.88 -1.02 -1.40
C CYS A 28 17.50 -1.09 0.09
N VAL A 29 16.34 -0.55 0.48
CA VAL A 29 15.81 -0.63 1.85
C VAL A 29 15.57 -2.09 2.28
N ALA A 30 14.95 -2.90 1.41
CA ALA A 30 14.75 -4.32 1.65
C ALA A 30 16.09 -5.03 1.87
N GLN A 31 17.11 -4.67 1.08
CA GLN A 31 18.44 -5.24 1.23
C GLN A 31 19.12 -4.83 2.55
N PHE A 32 19.00 -3.58 3.02
CA PHE A 32 19.53 -3.21 4.34
C PHE A 32 18.91 -4.03 5.46
N ILE A 33 17.58 -4.16 5.44
CA ILE A 33 16.86 -4.96 6.45
C ILE A 33 17.34 -6.41 6.40
N ALA A 34 17.41 -7.02 5.22
CA ALA A 34 17.86 -8.40 5.04
C ALA A 34 19.32 -8.62 5.49
N ILE A 35 20.23 -7.72 5.09
CA ILE A 35 21.64 -7.78 5.49
C ILE A 35 21.78 -7.58 6.99
N GLY A 36 21.08 -6.61 7.58
CA GLY A 36 21.08 -6.36 9.02
C GLY A 36 20.66 -7.58 9.81
N ILE A 37 19.56 -8.23 9.42
CA ILE A 37 19.08 -9.47 10.05
C ILE A 37 20.10 -10.61 9.87
N PHE A 38 20.55 -10.88 8.64
CA PHE A 38 21.41 -12.02 8.36
C PHE A 38 22.79 -11.92 9.03
N THR A 39 23.31 -10.69 9.17
CA THR A 39 24.64 -10.43 9.73
C THR A 39 24.61 -10.05 11.21
N ASP A 40 23.43 -10.10 11.85
CA ASP A 40 23.22 -9.67 13.23
C ASP A 40 23.76 -8.24 13.48
N ASN A 41 23.48 -7.34 12.53
CA ASN A 41 23.96 -5.98 12.53
C ASN A 41 22.80 -5.00 12.68
N GLU A 42 22.53 -4.65 13.94
CA GLU A 42 21.44 -3.75 14.32
C GLU A 42 21.57 -2.36 13.67
N ASN A 43 22.80 -1.86 13.43
CA ASN A 43 22.99 -0.56 12.81
C ASN A 43 22.49 -0.53 11.36
N ILE A 44 22.78 -1.58 10.58
CA ILE A 44 22.31 -1.68 9.18
C ILE A 44 20.79 -1.92 9.16
N PHE A 45 20.28 -2.75 10.06
CA PHE A 45 18.83 -2.96 10.20
C PHE A 45 18.12 -1.64 10.50
N ASN A 46 18.55 -0.91 11.53
CA ASN A 46 17.98 0.37 11.92
C ASN A 46 18.15 1.44 10.84
N GLN A 47 19.24 1.41 10.06
CA GLN A 47 19.39 2.27 8.89
C GLN A 47 18.26 2.05 7.89
N GLY A 48 17.94 0.79 7.56
CA GLY A 48 16.81 0.46 6.68
C GLY A 48 15.47 0.94 7.24
N ILE A 49 15.19 0.69 8.52
CA ILE A 49 13.97 1.16 9.18
C ILE A 49 13.85 2.69 9.14
N ASN A 50 14.93 3.39 9.48
CA ASN A 50 14.94 4.85 9.52
C ASN A 50 14.77 5.45 8.12
N TYR A 51 15.44 4.89 7.11
CA TYR A 51 15.26 5.34 5.73
C TYR A 51 13.83 5.10 5.24
N PHE A 52 13.25 3.92 5.50
CA PHE A 52 11.86 3.63 5.16
C PHE A 52 10.88 4.67 5.74
N LYS A 53 11.11 5.07 7.00
CA LYS A 53 10.21 5.95 7.74
C LYS A 53 10.37 7.43 7.38
N THR A 54 11.61 7.89 7.20
CA THR A 54 11.96 9.32 7.14
C THR A 54 13.02 9.67 6.09
N GLY A 55 13.37 8.75 5.20
CA GLY A 55 14.31 9.00 4.11
C GLY A 55 13.80 10.10 3.15
N ALA A 56 14.73 10.73 2.46
CA ALA A 56 14.42 11.80 1.51
C ALA A 56 14.14 11.29 0.08
N GLY A 57 14.60 10.08 -0.26
CA GLY A 57 14.38 9.44 -1.56
C GLY A 57 13.13 8.57 -1.62
N ASN A 58 12.88 8.00 -2.80
CA ASN A 58 11.71 7.19 -3.11
C ASN A 58 11.67 5.81 -2.43
N GLY A 59 12.68 5.44 -1.64
CA GLY A 59 12.69 4.27 -0.75
C GLY A 59 12.00 4.55 0.59
N ALA A 60 11.80 5.82 0.95
CA ALA A 60 10.95 6.19 2.05
C ALA A 60 9.48 6.07 1.64
N ILE A 61 8.67 5.43 2.48
CA ILE A 61 7.30 5.04 2.11
C ILE A 61 6.38 6.23 1.77
N ALA A 62 6.64 7.39 2.36
CA ALA A 62 5.89 8.61 2.07
C ALA A 62 6.20 9.19 0.68
N GLN A 63 7.41 8.95 0.16
CA GLN A 63 7.81 9.36 -1.18
C GLN A 63 7.37 8.31 -2.21
N ALA A 64 7.62 7.03 -1.92
CA ALA A 64 7.17 5.88 -2.73
C ALA A 64 5.67 5.89 -2.99
N VAL A 65 4.86 6.19 -1.97
CA VAL A 65 3.40 6.23 -2.04
C VAL A 65 2.94 7.66 -1.87
N THR A 66 3.17 8.45 -2.92
CA THR A 66 3.07 9.91 -2.87
C THR A 66 1.66 10.41 -2.57
N PHE A 67 0.64 9.79 -3.18
CA PHE A 67 -0.75 10.24 -3.04
C PHE A 67 -1.62 9.20 -2.35
N ILE A 68 -2.40 9.65 -1.37
CA ILE A 68 -3.50 8.86 -0.80
C ILE A 68 -4.80 9.38 -1.39
N LEU A 69 -5.41 8.54 -2.19
CA LEU A 69 -6.61 8.81 -2.97
C LEU A 69 -7.86 8.29 -2.22
N PRO A 70 -9.07 8.71 -2.63
CA PRO A 70 -10.33 8.20 -2.08
C PRO A 70 -10.35 6.68 -1.88
N GLY A 71 -10.72 6.26 -0.65
CA GLY A 71 -10.77 4.85 -0.25
C GLY A 71 -9.47 4.34 0.36
N ASN A 72 -8.60 5.25 0.82
CA ASN A 72 -7.23 4.94 1.29
C ASN A 72 -6.36 4.24 0.24
N LEU A 73 -6.63 4.50 -1.04
CA LEU A 73 -5.85 3.94 -2.14
C LEU A 73 -4.54 4.71 -2.29
N GLY A 74 -3.42 4.03 -2.17
CA GLY A 74 -2.08 4.63 -2.23
C GLY A 74 -1.51 4.58 -3.64
N GLN A 75 -1.45 5.71 -4.33
CA GLN A 75 -0.76 5.78 -5.62
C GLN A 75 0.74 5.67 -5.41
N GLY A 76 1.31 4.56 -5.86
CA GLY A 76 2.76 4.35 -5.96
C GLY A 76 3.37 5.28 -7.01
N GLN A 77 4.65 5.60 -6.81
CA GLN A 77 5.41 6.46 -7.71
C GLN A 77 5.39 5.87 -9.13
N GLU A 78 5.69 4.57 -9.28
CA GLU A 78 5.76 3.86 -10.57
C GLU A 78 4.41 3.66 -11.29
N ALA A 79 3.27 3.94 -10.65
CA ALA A 79 1.95 3.60 -11.21
C ALA A 79 1.65 4.27 -12.57
N GLY A 80 2.34 5.36 -12.88
CA GLY A 80 2.24 6.07 -14.16
C GLY A 80 3.29 5.65 -15.21
N ARG A 81 4.25 4.79 -14.85
CA ARG A 81 5.27 4.25 -15.74
C ARG A 81 4.74 3.03 -16.48
N ASP A 82 4.58 1.93 -15.75
CA ASP A 82 4.07 0.66 -16.21
C ASP A 82 3.79 -0.27 -15.00
N GLN A 83 3.01 -1.33 -15.22
CA GLN A 83 2.54 -2.16 -14.12
C GLN A 83 3.52 -3.23 -13.64
N ASP A 84 4.55 -3.57 -14.43
CA ASP A 84 5.60 -4.51 -14.01
C ASP A 84 6.46 -3.86 -12.90
N HIS A 85 6.99 -2.66 -13.16
CA HIS A 85 7.78 -1.93 -12.17
C HIS A 85 6.94 -1.49 -10.95
N ASN A 86 5.67 -1.15 -11.16
CA ASN A 86 4.76 -0.85 -10.05
C ASN A 86 4.48 -2.09 -9.17
N MET A 87 4.56 -3.32 -9.72
CA MET A 87 4.46 -4.54 -8.92
C MET A 87 5.76 -4.90 -8.19
N ASP A 88 6.92 -4.47 -8.68
CA ASP A 88 8.18 -4.60 -7.95
C ASP A 88 8.16 -3.81 -6.63
N ASP A 89 7.52 -2.63 -6.59
CA ASP A 89 7.26 -1.92 -5.33
C ASP A 89 6.53 -2.83 -4.34
N ILE A 90 5.46 -3.50 -4.77
CA ILE A 90 4.66 -4.39 -3.93
C ILE A 90 5.50 -5.56 -3.41
N ALA A 91 6.32 -6.16 -4.27
CA ALA A 91 7.19 -7.27 -3.89
C ALA A 91 8.20 -6.86 -2.80
N HIS A 92 8.90 -5.74 -2.98
CA HIS A 92 9.87 -5.26 -2.00
C HIS A 92 9.19 -4.82 -0.70
N LEU A 93 8.04 -4.14 -0.77
CA LEU A 93 7.30 -3.71 0.41
C LEU A 93 6.72 -4.89 1.20
N GLY A 94 6.23 -5.92 0.51
CA GLY A 94 5.79 -7.17 1.14
C GLY A 94 6.93 -7.85 1.90
N ALA A 95 8.13 -7.92 1.30
CA ALA A 95 9.32 -8.47 1.95
C ALA A 95 9.77 -7.62 3.14
N ILE A 96 9.82 -6.28 3.02
CA ILE A 96 10.14 -5.35 4.11
C ILE A 96 9.18 -5.55 5.27
N GLY A 97 7.87 -5.55 5.01
CA GLY A 97 6.85 -5.76 6.03
C GLY A 97 7.05 -7.09 6.76
N ALA A 98 7.21 -8.19 6.02
CA ALA A 98 7.39 -9.51 6.59
C ALA A 98 8.67 -9.64 7.43
N MET A 99 9.82 -9.19 6.89
CA MET A 99 11.10 -9.24 7.61
C MET A 99 11.04 -8.43 8.91
N THR A 100 10.51 -7.21 8.86
CA THR A 100 10.47 -6.32 10.03
C THR A 100 9.46 -6.78 11.07
N TRP A 101 8.30 -7.28 10.65
CA TRP A 101 7.33 -7.91 11.54
C TRP A 101 7.94 -9.07 12.32
N ASN A 102 8.70 -9.93 11.64
CA ASN A 102 9.41 -11.05 12.27
C ASN A 102 10.55 -10.61 13.21
N GLN A 103 10.95 -9.34 13.19
CA GLN A 103 11.89 -8.73 14.14
C GLN A 103 11.17 -7.88 15.21
N GLY A 104 9.84 -7.93 15.29
CA GLY A 104 9.06 -7.17 16.27
C GLY A 104 8.81 -5.70 15.91
N VAL A 105 9.05 -5.29 14.66
CA VAL A 105 8.81 -3.92 14.18
C VAL A 105 7.63 -3.90 13.20
N ASP A 106 6.53 -3.25 13.58
CA ASP A 106 5.32 -3.15 12.73
C ASP A 106 5.45 -2.06 11.65
N LEU A 107 6.13 -2.36 10.55
CA LEU A 107 6.10 -1.48 9.36
C LEU A 107 4.83 -1.65 8.51
N TYR A 108 4.13 -2.77 8.60
CA TYR A 108 2.82 -2.92 7.97
C TYR A 108 1.84 -1.87 8.51
N GLY A 109 1.83 -1.59 9.82
CA GLY A 109 0.98 -0.57 10.44
C GLY A 109 1.42 0.87 10.22
N TYR A 110 2.66 1.07 9.77
CA TYR A 110 3.26 2.39 9.70
C TYR A 110 2.55 3.30 8.68
N ALA A 111 2.50 4.60 9.01
CA ALA A 111 1.93 5.65 8.17
C ALA A 111 0.48 5.38 7.70
N ASN A 112 -0.35 4.88 8.62
CA ASN A 112 -1.75 4.47 8.37
C ASN A 112 -1.83 3.35 7.33
N ASN A 113 -1.12 2.24 7.59
CA ASN A 113 -1.06 1.08 6.71
C ASN A 113 -0.60 1.44 5.28
N ARG A 114 0.49 2.21 5.12
CA ARG A 114 0.86 2.73 3.80
C ARG A 114 1.29 1.64 2.81
N ILE A 115 1.89 0.54 3.30
CA ILE A 115 2.15 -0.67 2.51
C ILE A 115 0.83 -1.26 1.99
N PHE A 116 -0.22 -1.24 2.81
CA PHE A 116 -1.53 -1.73 2.40
C PHE A 116 -2.16 -0.85 1.33
N ALA A 117 -2.06 0.47 1.51
CA ALA A 117 -2.64 1.45 0.60
C ALA A 117 -2.15 1.25 -0.83
N ILE A 118 -0.83 1.08 -1.02
CA ILE A 118 -0.28 0.81 -2.35
C ILE A 118 -0.64 -0.59 -2.87
N SER A 119 -0.67 -1.61 -2.01
CA SER A 119 -1.11 -2.96 -2.39
C SER A 119 -2.54 -2.96 -2.94
N GLU A 120 -3.51 -2.38 -2.22
CA GLU A 120 -4.90 -2.31 -2.69
C GLU A 120 -5.04 -1.49 -3.97
N TYR A 121 -4.28 -0.39 -4.09
CA TYR A 121 -4.30 0.45 -5.29
C TYR A 121 -3.75 -0.27 -6.52
N THR A 122 -2.54 -0.83 -6.42
CA THR A 122 -1.88 -1.54 -7.52
C THR A 122 -2.66 -2.81 -7.88
N ALA A 123 -3.22 -3.53 -6.89
CA ALA A 123 -4.10 -4.65 -7.16
C ALA A 123 -5.37 -4.22 -7.90
N LYS A 124 -6.07 -3.17 -7.43
CA LYS A 124 -7.28 -2.66 -8.09
C LYS A 124 -7.01 -2.34 -9.55
N GLY A 125 -5.96 -1.56 -9.84
CA GLY A 125 -5.63 -1.16 -11.21
C GLY A 125 -5.26 -2.32 -12.16
N ASN A 126 -4.89 -3.48 -11.62
CA ASN A 126 -4.48 -4.66 -12.42
C ASN A 126 -5.53 -5.77 -12.46
N LEU A 127 -6.69 -5.59 -11.82
CA LEU A 127 -7.76 -6.59 -11.80
C LEU A 127 -8.79 -6.37 -12.90
N VAL A 128 -9.20 -7.46 -13.53
CA VAL A 128 -10.40 -7.50 -14.38
C VAL A 128 -11.64 -7.49 -13.48
N GLN A 129 -12.60 -6.64 -13.81
CA GLN A 129 -13.90 -6.57 -13.15
C GLN A 129 -14.70 -7.85 -13.40
N PRO A 130 -15.24 -8.50 -12.35
CA PRO A 130 -16.15 -9.61 -12.50
C PRO A 130 -17.36 -9.25 -13.36
N CYS A 131 -17.87 -10.21 -14.13
CA CYS A 131 -19.06 -10.04 -14.98
C CYS A 131 -18.92 -8.95 -16.06
N THR A 132 -17.70 -8.58 -16.44
CA THR A 132 -17.42 -7.70 -17.58
C THR A 132 -16.74 -8.43 -18.71
N ASN A 133 -16.74 -7.86 -19.92
CA ASN A 133 -16.04 -8.40 -21.08
C ASN A 133 -14.54 -8.07 -21.04
N GLY A 134 -13.85 -8.44 -19.96
CA GLY A 134 -12.42 -8.21 -19.77
C GLY A 134 -12.06 -6.76 -19.38
N ALA A 135 -13.00 -5.98 -18.85
CA ALA A 135 -12.74 -4.61 -18.46
C ALA A 135 -11.97 -4.57 -17.13
N TYR A 136 -10.88 -3.82 -17.07
CA TYR A 136 -10.13 -3.60 -15.83
C TYR A 136 -10.84 -2.60 -14.91
N TYR A 137 -10.61 -2.69 -13.60
CA TYR A 137 -11.05 -1.63 -12.69
C TYR A 137 -10.30 -0.33 -13.00
N THR A 138 -11.00 0.79 -12.88
CA THR A 138 -10.37 2.11 -12.93
C THR A 138 -9.69 2.42 -11.60
N ALA A 139 -8.40 2.71 -11.65
CA ALA A 139 -7.64 3.28 -10.54
C ALA A 139 -7.65 4.82 -10.64
N PRO A 140 -8.03 5.55 -9.58
CA PRO A 140 -7.90 7.01 -9.59
C PRO A 140 -6.42 7.41 -9.73
N TYR A 141 -6.12 8.56 -10.34
CA TYR A 141 -4.73 8.97 -10.54
C TYR A 141 -4.57 10.47 -10.39
N SER A 142 -3.55 10.90 -9.66
CA SER A 142 -3.07 12.28 -9.58
C SER A 142 -1.77 12.41 -10.36
N THR A 143 -1.65 13.46 -11.18
CA THR A 143 -0.43 13.72 -11.96
C THR A 143 0.80 13.66 -11.07
N TYR A 144 1.75 12.80 -11.44
CA TYR A 144 3.04 12.67 -10.78
C TYR A 144 4.11 13.36 -11.63
N LEU A 145 4.87 14.25 -10.99
CA LEU A 145 5.98 14.97 -11.61
C LEU A 145 7.27 14.22 -11.28
N TYR A 146 7.75 13.44 -12.24
CA TYR A 146 8.98 12.68 -12.10
C TYR A 146 10.19 13.59 -12.31
N GLN A 147 11.10 13.56 -11.34
CA GLN A 147 12.39 14.23 -11.40
C GLN A 147 13.48 13.20 -11.69
N GLU A 148 14.40 13.56 -12.56
CA GLU A 148 15.61 12.78 -12.85
C GLU A 148 16.79 13.76 -12.92
N TYR A 149 17.85 13.45 -12.18
CA TYR A 149 19.04 14.25 -11.89
C TYR A 149 18.73 15.71 -11.52
N GLY A 150 17.69 15.93 -10.69
CA GLY A 150 17.28 17.25 -10.21
C GLY A 150 16.57 18.13 -11.26
N GLN A 151 16.16 17.54 -12.39
CA GLN A 151 15.33 18.21 -13.39
C GLN A 151 13.96 17.53 -13.47
N PHE A 152 12.89 18.29 -13.72
CA PHE A 152 11.58 17.70 -14.04
C PHE A 152 11.64 17.15 -15.47
N VAL A 153 11.89 15.85 -15.57
CA VAL A 153 12.16 15.20 -16.87
C VAL A 153 10.88 14.62 -17.48
N LYS A 154 9.94 14.14 -16.66
CA LYS A 154 8.74 13.47 -17.15
C LYS A 154 7.54 13.75 -16.26
N ASN A 155 6.38 13.89 -16.88
CA ASN A 155 5.11 13.92 -16.16
C ASN A 155 4.36 12.64 -16.51
N TRP A 156 3.94 11.91 -15.48
CA TRP A 156 2.96 10.84 -15.65
C TRP A 156 1.60 11.41 -15.28
N TYR A 157 0.75 11.56 -16.30
CA TYR A 157 -0.56 12.21 -16.17
C TYR A 157 -1.69 11.24 -15.84
N VAL A 158 -1.48 9.94 -16.08
CA VAL A 158 -2.50 8.90 -15.95
C VAL A 158 -1.87 7.64 -15.38
N PHE A 159 -2.71 6.76 -14.84
CA PHE A 159 -2.35 5.39 -14.52
C PHE A 159 -1.94 4.68 -15.82
N SER A 160 -0.77 4.05 -15.84
CA SER A 160 -0.27 3.37 -17.04
C SER A 160 -1.00 2.05 -17.26
N THR A 161 -1.41 1.80 -18.50
CA THR A 161 -1.97 0.51 -18.92
C THR A 161 -0.91 -0.42 -19.50
N ASP A 162 0.35 0.02 -19.57
CA ASP A 162 1.44 -0.82 -20.04
C ASP A 162 1.66 -1.97 -19.05
N TYR A 163 1.68 -3.19 -19.57
CA TYR A 163 1.72 -4.45 -18.80
C TYR A 163 0.58 -4.60 -17.77
N ILE A 164 -0.57 -3.96 -17.98
CA ILE A 164 -1.72 -4.13 -17.09
C ILE A 164 -2.13 -5.61 -16.96
N GLY A 165 -2.40 -6.04 -15.73
CA GLY A 165 -2.70 -7.43 -15.41
C GLY A 165 -1.48 -8.34 -15.36
N TYR A 166 -0.26 -7.77 -15.35
CA TYR A 166 0.96 -8.54 -15.09
C TYR A 166 0.84 -9.35 -13.80
N THR A 167 1.40 -10.56 -13.78
CA THR A 167 1.22 -11.50 -12.67
C THR A 167 2.55 -11.74 -11.96
N ASN A 168 2.66 -11.21 -10.74
CA ASN A 168 3.81 -11.40 -9.86
C ASN A 168 3.39 -12.03 -8.52
N PRO A 169 4.13 -13.02 -7.98
CA PRO A 169 3.90 -13.59 -6.66
C PRO A 169 4.29 -12.64 -5.51
N CYS A 170 3.60 -11.50 -5.37
CA CYS A 170 3.89 -10.49 -4.35
C CYS A 170 2.73 -10.22 -3.38
N TRP A 171 1.62 -10.97 -3.50
CA TRP A 171 0.36 -10.62 -2.82
C TRP A 171 0.13 -11.34 -1.50
N ALA A 172 0.56 -12.60 -1.36
CA ALA A 172 0.12 -13.43 -0.24
C ALA A 172 0.68 -12.98 1.11
N SER A 173 1.92 -12.47 1.17
CA SER A 173 2.50 -11.89 2.39
C SER A 173 1.68 -10.70 2.90
N ILE A 174 1.27 -9.81 1.99
CA ILE A 174 0.50 -8.62 2.31
C ILE A 174 -0.95 -9.00 2.68
N PHE A 175 -1.62 -9.80 1.86
CA PHE A 175 -2.99 -10.25 2.12
C PHE A 175 -3.11 -10.93 3.50
N ASN A 176 -2.27 -11.93 3.77
CA ASN A 176 -2.36 -12.68 5.02
C ASN A 176 -2.01 -11.81 6.22
N HIS A 177 -1.08 -10.86 6.11
CA HIS A 177 -0.83 -9.94 7.21
C HIS A 177 -2.06 -9.04 7.48
N TYR A 178 -2.61 -8.37 6.48
CA TYR A 178 -3.72 -7.44 6.74
C TYR A 178 -5.02 -8.17 7.10
N GLN A 179 -5.39 -9.23 6.39
CA GLN A 179 -6.63 -9.94 6.68
C GLN A 179 -6.47 -10.90 7.87
N ASN A 180 -5.47 -11.77 7.85
CA ASN A 180 -5.37 -12.89 8.80
C ASN A 180 -4.50 -12.58 10.03
N VAL A 181 -3.82 -11.42 10.09
CA VAL A 181 -3.18 -10.93 11.32
C VAL A 181 -3.91 -9.70 11.86
N LYS A 182 -4.19 -8.70 11.01
CA LYS A 182 -4.81 -7.44 11.46
C LYS A 182 -6.34 -7.41 11.40
N GLY A 183 -6.98 -8.37 10.75
CA GLY A 183 -8.43 -8.39 10.58
C GLY A 183 -9.00 -7.29 9.70
N ILE A 184 -8.16 -6.66 8.88
CA ILE A 184 -8.52 -5.61 7.93
C ILE A 184 -8.86 -6.26 6.58
N ALA A 185 -9.98 -5.87 5.96
CA ALA A 185 -10.37 -6.39 4.66
C ALA A 185 -9.41 -5.93 3.57
N ALA A 186 -8.86 -6.88 2.81
CA ALA A 186 -7.94 -6.68 1.69
C ALA A 186 -8.53 -7.20 0.38
N PRO A 187 -9.68 -6.67 -0.09
CA PRO A 187 -10.44 -7.25 -1.18
C PRO A 187 -9.64 -7.35 -2.49
N TYR A 188 -8.93 -6.28 -2.90
CA TYR A 188 -8.21 -6.29 -4.17
C TYR A 188 -6.93 -7.12 -4.09
N THR A 189 -6.17 -6.97 -3.00
CA THR A 189 -4.96 -7.76 -2.76
C THR A 189 -5.30 -9.25 -2.70
N ARG A 190 -6.44 -9.61 -2.09
CA ARG A 190 -6.96 -10.99 -2.08
C ARG A 190 -7.25 -11.49 -3.49
N MET A 191 -7.99 -10.71 -4.28
CA MET A 191 -8.34 -11.10 -5.66
C MET A 191 -7.08 -11.31 -6.53
N MET A 192 -6.05 -10.47 -6.37
CA MET A 192 -4.77 -10.66 -7.07
C MET A 192 -4.01 -11.89 -6.58
N MET A 193 -4.00 -12.15 -5.27
CA MET A 193 -3.41 -13.36 -4.71
C MET A 193 -4.11 -14.62 -5.26
N GLU A 194 -5.45 -14.65 -5.23
CA GLU A 194 -6.26 -15.78 -5.68
C GLU A 194 -6.14 -16.00 -7.19
N SER A 195 -6.00 -14.95 -8.00
CA SER A 195 -5.90 -15.08 -9.46
C SER A 195 -4.61 -15.75 -9.94
N ILE A 196 -3.57 -15.75 -9.10
CA ILE A 196 -2.27 -16.38 -9.40
C ILE A 196 -1.99 -17.61 -8.53
N ALA A 197 -2.93 -18.02 -7.68
CA ALA A 197 -2.73 -19.14 -6.76
C ALA A 197 -2.91 -20.51 -7.45
N PRO A 198 -2.11 -21.55 -7.08
CA PRO A 198 -0.88 -21.43 -6.31
C PRO A 198 0.19 -20.69 -7.13
N ASP A 199 0.90 -19.80 -6.45
CA ASP A 199 1.92 -18.98 -7.09
C ASP A 199 3.26 -19.73 -7.24
N GLY A 200 4.12 -19.23 -8.15
CA GLY A 200 5.34 -19.91 -8.58
C GLY A 200 6.63 -19.17 -8.26
N ASN A 201 7.73 -19.72 -8.76
CA ASN A 201 9.03 -19.04 -8.72
C ASN A 201 9.08 -17.87 -9.70
N THR A 202 9.96 -16.90 -9.44
CA THR A 202 10.36 -15.88 -10.42
C THR A 202 11.88 -15.71 -10.42
N ASN A 203 12.41 -14.95 -11.38
CA ASN A 203 13.82 -14.62 -11.44
C ASN A 203 14.17 -13.31 -10.71
N THR A 204 13.19 -12.47 -10.40
CA THR A 204 13.40 -11.08 -9.96
C THR A 204 12.87 -10.80 -8.56
N ILE A 205 11.83 -11.51 -8.11
CA ILE A 205 11.19 -11.33 -6.80
C ILE A 205 11.06 -12.65 -6.04
N PHE A 206 10.89 -12.56 -4.71
CA PHE A 206 10.68 -13.75 -3.88
C PHE A 206 9.31 -14.38 -4.18
N GLY A 207 9.33 -15.47 -4.95
CA GLY A 207 8.14 -16.24 -5.33
C GLY A 207 7.67 -17.23 -4.26
N PHE A 208 6.70 -18.08 -4.62
CA PHE A 208 6.08 -19.07 -3.74
C PHE A 208 5.47 -18.48 -2.46
N GLN A 209 4.85 -17.29 -2.55
CA GLN A 209 4.26 -16.66 -1.38
C GLN A 209 3.00 -17.38 -0.89
N THR A 210 2.22 -18.00 -1.77
CA THR A 210 1.07 -18.84 -1.38
C THR A 210 1.49 -20.11 -0.63
N LEU A 211 2.75 -20.54 -0.77
CA LEU A 211 3.33 -21.60 0.06
C LEU A 211 3.89 -21.07 1.39
N THR A 212 4.57 -19.92 1.36
CA THR A 212 5.39 -19.45 2.50
C THR A 212 4.69 -18.47 3.44
N TYR A 213 3.61 -17.81 3.00
CA TYR A 213 2.89 -16.79 3.77
C TYR A 213 1.42 -17.10 4.03
N THR A 214 0.90 -18.22 3.55
CA THR A 214 -0.50 -18.59 3.81
C THR A 214 -0.73 -18.81 5.31
N LEU A 215 -1.72 -18.12 5.85
CA LEU A 215 -2.22 -18.27 7.21
C LEU A 215 -3.66 -18.79 7.18
N ASN A 216 -4.09 -19.41 8.27
CA ASN A 216 -5.50 -19.75 8.45
C ASN A 216 -6.34 -18.48 8.54
N ASP A 217 -7.56 -18.55 8.03
CA ASP A 217 -8.56 -17.50 8.24
C ASP A 217 -8.81 -17.27 9.73
N ILE A 218 -8.96 -15.99 10.11
CA ILE A 218 -9.35 -15.60 11.46
C ILE A 218 -10.87 -15.75 11.66
N PRO A 219 -11.36 -15.98 12.89
CA PRO A 219 -12.80 -16.19 13.12
C PRO A 219 -13.67 -14.96 12.86
N SER A 220 -13.11 -13.75 12.96
CA SER A 220 -13.80 -12.48 12.75
C SER A 220 -12.80 -11.37 12.44
N GLY A 221 -13.21 -10.36 11.65
CA GLY A 221 -12.40 -9.18 11.39
C GLY A 221 -12.26 -8.24 12.61
N ALA A 222 -11.37 -7.26 12.48
CA ALA A 222 -11.19 -6.18 13.45
C ALA A 222 -12.15 -5.02 13.16
N PRO A 223 -12.60 -4.24 14.17
CA PRO A 223 -13.44 -3.08 13.94
C PRO A 223 -12.88 -2.17 12.83
N PRO A 224 -13.74 -1.57 11.98
CA PRO A 224 -13.31 -0.59 10.98
C PRO A 224 -12.43 0.48 11.62
N SER A 225 -11.33 0.82 10.97
CA SER A 225 -10.29 1.65 11.59
C SER A 225 -9.87 2.82 10.71
N ASN A 226 -9.18 3.78 11.32
CA ASN A 226 -8.62 4.97 10.68
C ASN A 226 -9.63 5.68 9.78
N LEU A 227 -10.80 6.01 10.35
CA LEU A 227 -11.70 6.97 9.73
C LEU A 227 -11.03 8.34 9.67
N VAL A 228 -10.69 8.80 8.48
CA VAL A 228 -10.04 10.10 8.25
C VAL A 228 -10.92 10.96 7.36
N GLY A 229 -11.08 12.22 7.76
CA GLY A 229 -11.71 13.27 6.96
C GLY A 229 -10.69 14.19 6.31
N TYR A 230 -10.87 14.50 5.03
CA TYR A 230 -10.02 15.44 4.29
C TYR A 230 -10.81 16.17 3.21
N LEU A 231 -10.22 17.25 2.68
CA LEU A 231 -10.81 18.01 1.59
C LEU A 231 -10.46 17.36 0.25
N TYR A 232 -11.46 17.08 -0.58
CA TYR A 232 -11.27 16.54 -1.91
C TYR A 232 -12.28 17.18 -2.88
N GLY A 233 -11.78 17.91 -3.88
CA GLY A 233 -12.62 18.58 -4.88
C GLY A 233 -13.69 19.49 -4.27
N GLY A 234 -13.35 20.29 -3.25
CA GLY A 234 -14.28 21.21 -2.56
C GLY A 234 -15.30 20.54 -1.64
N ASN A 235 -15.14 19.25 -1.34
CA ASN A 235 -16.03 18.49 -0.45
C ASN A 235 -15.25 17.93 0.74
N VAL A 236 -15.97 17.64 1.83
CA VAL A 236 -15.42 16.79 2.89
C VAL A 236 -15.58 15.34 2.44
N MET A 237 -14.46 14.64 2.32
CA MET A 237 -14.37 13.21 2.04
C MET A 237 -13.96 12.49 3.32
N LEU A 238 -14.69 11.43 3.66
CA LEU A 238 -14.29 10.45 4.67
C LEU A 238 -13.74 9.21 3.97
N SER A 239 -12.70 8.59 4.52
CA SER A 239 -12.17 7.28 4.12
C SER A 239 -11.84 6.45 5.36
N TRP A 240 -11.97 5.13 5.30
CA TRP A 240 -11.63 4.21 6.40
C TRP A 240 -11.13 2.86 5.89
N TRP A 241 -10.49 2.08 6.77
CA TRP A 241 -10.15 0.68 6.51
C TRP A 241 -11.30 -0.25 6.88
N GLY A 242 -11.61 -1.18 5.98
CA GLY A 242 -12.67 -2.16 6.19
C GLY A 242 -12.28 -3.27 7.17
N THR A 243 -13.29 -3.97 7.69
CA THR A 243 -13.14 -5.19 8.49
C THR A 243 -13.22 -6.41 7.60
N ALA A 244 -12.37 -7.42 7.86
CA ALA A 244 -12.48 -8.72 7.21
C ALA A 244 -13.92 -9.26 7.33
N TYR A 245 -14.40 -9.88 6.25
CA TYR A 245 -15.73 -10.50 6.11
C TYR A 245 -16.95 -9.55 6.11
N ALA A 246 -16.80 -8.24 6.35
CA ALA A 246 -17.91 -7.32 6.15
C ALA A 246 -18.22 -7.13 4.67
N THR A 247 -19.51 -7.07 4.37
CA THR A 247 -20.03 -6.91 3.00
C THR A 247 -20.48 -5.47 2.70
N SER A 248 -20.70 -4.65 3.73
CA SER A 248 -21.05 -3.23 3.57
C SER A 248 -20.85 -2.43 4.86
N TYR A 249 -20.89 -1.11 4.75
CA TYR A 249 -20.69 -0.16 5.85
C TYR A 249 -21.81 0.89 5.90
N ASN A 250 -22.16 1.28 7.12
CA ASN A 250 -23.01 2.43 7.38
C ASN A 250 -22.14 3.56 7.95
N VAL A 251 -22.47 4.80 7.62
CA VAL A 251 -21.82 5.98 8.22
C VAL A 251 -22.84 6.67 9.10
N SER A 252 -22.47 6.89 10.34
CA SER A 252 -23.28 7.59 11.33
C SER A 252 -22.58 8.85 11.80
N ARG A 253 -23.36 9.86 12.19
CA ARG A 253 -22.85 11.09 12.78
C ARG A 253 -23.48 11.35 14.14
N SER A 254 -22.77 12.05 15.01
CA SER A 254 -23.35 12.63 16.23
C SER A 254 -22.83 14.05 16.42
N ILE A 255 -23.44 14.78 17.36
CA ILE A 255 -22.91 16.05 17.90
C ILE A 255 -22.18 15.84 19.23
N SER A 256 -22.11 14.60 19.71
CA SER A 256 -21.44 14.18 20.94
C SER A 256 -20.60 12.92 20.66
N PRO A 257 -19.40 12.78 21.24
CA PRO A 257 -18.54 11.60 21.05
C PRO A 257 -19.22 10.27 21.45
N SER A 258 -20.17 10.32 22.39
CA SER A 258 -20.88 9.16 22.92
C SER A 258 -22.29 8.97 22.33
N GLY A 259 -22.65 9.73 21.30
CA GLY A 259 -23.99 9.69 20.71
C GLY A 259 -25.02 10.60 21.41
N PRO A 260 -26.30 10.52 21.02
CA PRO A 260 -26.85 9.51 20.09
C PRO A 260 -26.34 9.69 18.66
N PHE A 261 -26.16 8.57 17.96
CA PHE A 261 -25.73 8.54 16.57
C PHE A 261 -26.94 8.51 15.63
N SER A 262 -26.84 9.20 14.50
CA SER A 262 -27.81 9.14 13.42
C SER A 262 -27.12 8.67 12.14
N THR A 263 -27.64 7.62 11.53
CA THR A 263 -27.16 7.10 10.25
C THR A 263 -27.38 8.13 9.15
N ILE A 264 -26.33 8.42 8.37
CA ILE A 264 -26.35 9.38 7.25
C ILE A 264 -26.02 8.73 5.90
N ALA A 265 -25.52 7.51 5.90
CA ALA A 265 -25.38 6.67 4.72
C ALA A 265 -25.41 5.20 5.11
N THR A 266 -25.88 4.35 4.22
CA THR A 266 -25.95 2.89 4.41
C THR A 266 -25.46 2.16 3.17
N GLY A 267 -24.97 0.94 3.34
CA GLY A 267 -24.67 0.05 2.21
C GLY A 267 -23.46 0.46 1.37
N ILE A 268 -22.47 1.14 1.96
CA ILE A 268 -21.23 1.52 1.26
C ILE A 268 -20.35 0.27 1.10
N VAL A 269 -19.81 0.04 -0.10
CA VAL A 269 -19.06 -1.20 -0.44
C VAL A 269 -17.66 -0.93 -0.99
N ASP A 270 -17.53 -0.18 -2.08
CA ASP A 270 -16.27 0.31 -2.65
C ASP A 270 -16.57 1.54 -3.54
N PRO A 271 -15.72 2.58 -3.51
CA PRO A 271 -14.64 2.78 -2.54
C PRO A 271 -15.21 3.06 -1.14
N LEU A 272 -14.46 2.67 -0.09
CA LEU A 272 -14.81 2.92 1.31
C LEU A 272 -14.69 4.41 1.67
N THR A 273 -15.62 5.18 1.11
CA THR A 273 -15.65 6.63 1.21
C THR A 273 -17.05 7.16 1.42
N PHE A 274 -17.13 8.33 2.04
CA PHE A 274 -18.36 9.10 2.13
C PHE A 274 -18.09 10.58 1.84
N LYS A 275 -18.82 11.13 0.86
CA LYS A 275 -18.67 12.50 0.40
C LYS A 275 -19.82 13.37 0.89
N LYS A 276 -19.52 14.54 1.47
CA LYS A 276 -20.52 15.55 1.84
C LYS A 276 -20.10 16.93 1.34
N LEU A 277 -21.04 17.67 0.74
CA LEU A 277 -20.81 19.06 0.33
C LEU A 277 -20.48 19.93 1.54
N LEU A 278 -19.54 20.85 1.35
CA LEU A 278 -19.28 21.98 2.24
C LEU A 278 -20.43 22.99 2.14
N LEU A 279 -21.57 22.65 2.73
CA LEU A 279 -22.51 23.66 3.22
C LEU A 279 -22.08 23.99 4.64
N ILE A 280 -21.88 25.29 4.91
CA ILE A 280 -21.39 25.90 6.16
C ILE A 280 -22.10 25.30 7.38
N GLN A 281 -21.61 24.17 7.91
CA GLN A 281 -21.95 23.63 9.21
C GLN A 281 -20.74 22.89 9.75
N ARG A 282 -20.26 23.36 10.91
CA ARG A 282 -19.10 22.82 11.63
C ARG A 282 -19.28 21.31 11.86
N PHE A 283 -18.23 20.54 11.59
CA PHE A 283 -18.19 19.12 11.94
C PHE A 283 -17.61 18.97 13.35
N THR A 284 -18.37 18.30 14.22
CA THR A 284 -17.89 17.71 15.47
C THR A 284 -18.09 16.21 15.32
N GLU A 285 -17.00 15.52 14.98
CA GLU A 285 -16.76 14.06 15.02
C GLU A 285 -17.70 13.10 14.26
N VAL A 286 -17.08 12.06 13.69
CA VAL A 286 -17.73 10.92 13.03
C VAL A 286 -17.18 9.66 13.70
N VAL A 287 -18.05 8.75 14.12
CA VAL A 287 -17.70 7.46 14.76
C VAL A 287 -18.31 6.35 13.90
N LEU A 288 -17.49 5.33 13.60
CA LEU A 288 -17.88 4.12 12.85
C LEU A 288 -18.53 3.10 13.78
#